data_AF-A0A3N5GDF3-F1
#
_entry.id   AF-A0A3N5GDF3-F1
#
_cell.length_a   1.000
_cell.length_b   1.000
_cell.length_c   1.000
_cell.angle_alpha   90.00
_cell.angle_beta   90.00
_cell.angle_gamma   90.00
#
_symmetry.space_group_name_H-M   'P 1'
#
loop_
_entity.id
_entity.type
_entity.pdbx_description
1 polymer ?
#
loop_
_entity_poly.entity_id
_entity_poly.type
_entity_poly.pdbx_seq_one_letter_code
_entity_poly.pdbx_strand_id
1 'polypeptide(L)'
;SGSHLLLQILNGFCRIMPHTYVQAEPVRTITKDGERRAADKILADLRSTPAGAIGWGYVDATPENVAFLCQPGRVNYFIYRDPRDMLVSHVFFATDMHEGHGMHAYYQNLPDFNERLKVAITGIDRDGLHMVSVKQRYEGVFQWLDQPAVMCIRFEHLINDRDVMLNRMLEQVEKTGYQIPTPREKALEILVETIQPKKSKTFRSGKTGGWREHFTDAHKALFKEVAGDLLARLGYEQDNDW
;
A
#
# COMPACT_ATOMS: atom_id res chain seq x y z
N SER A 1 1.54 2.82 1.65
CA SER A 1 2.51 2.10 0.79
C SER A 1 2.56 2.56 -0.67
N GLY A 2 1.95 3.69 -1.07
CA GLY A 2 1.95 4.12 -2.48
C GLY A 2 0.67 3.79 -3.27
N SER A 3 -0.44 3.54 -2.56
CA SER A 3 -1.75 3.27 -3.16
C SER A 3 -2.16 4.34 -4.19
N HIS A 4 -2.00 5.63 -3.89
CA HIS A 4 -2.33 6.70 -4.84
C HIS A 4 -1.51 6.66 -6.14
N LEU A 5 -0.25 6.20 -6.10
CA LEU A 5 0.54 6.00 -7.32
C LEU A 5 -0.03 4.84 -8.14
N LEU A 6 -0.35 3.72 -7.48
CA LEU A 6 -0.98 2.59 -8.16
C LEU A 6 -2.36 2.98 -8.74
N LEU A 7 -3.17 3.76 -8.02
CA LEU A 7 -4.45 4.26 -8.54
C LEU A 7 -4.28 5.14 -9.78
N GLN A 8 -3.25 5.97 -9.84
CA GLN A 8 -2.94 6.75 -11.05
C GLN A 8 -2.67 5.83 -12.24
N ILE A 9 -1.85 4.80 -12.05
CA ILE A 9 -1.57 3.78 -13.08
C ILE A 9 -2.85 3.06 -13.49
N LEU A 10 -3.68 2.63 -12.53
CA LEU A 10 -4.95 1.94 -12.80
C LEU A 10 -5.98 2.85 -13.50
N ASN A 11 -5.93 4.17 -13.33
CA ASN A 11 -6.71 5.08 -14.17
C ASN A 11 -6.21 5.08 -15.62
N GLY A 12 -4.92 4.88 -15.85
CA GLY A 12 -4.37 4.60 -17.17
C GLY A 12 -4.90 3.28 -17.77
N PHE A 13 -5.13 2.26 -16.94
CA PHE A 13 -5.73 0.99 -17.39
C PHE A 13 -7.12 1.21 -18.00
N CYS A 14 -7.93 2.11 -17.45
CA CYS A 14 -9.23 2.49 -18.01
C CYS A 14 -9.14 3.18 -19.39
N ARG A 15 -7.97 3.68 -19.79
CA ARG A 15 -7.75 4.29 -21.12
C ARG A 15 -7.30 3.28 -22.18
N ILE A 16 -6.92 2.06 -21.78
CA ILE A 16 -6.34 1.05 -22.68
C ILE A 16 -7.11 -0.27 -22.72
N MET A 17 -8.05 -0.45 -21.80
CA MET A 17 -8.88 -1.64 -21.58
C MET A 17 -10.32 -1.23 -21.25
N PRO A 18 -11.32 -2.13 -21.37
CA PRO A 18 -12.74 -1.80 -21.25
C PRO A 18 -13.23 -1.48 -19.82
N HIS A 19 -12.31 -1.11 -18.92
CA HIS A 19 -12.68 -0.59 -17.60
C HIS A 19 -13.13 0.86 -17.72
N THR A 20 -14.29 1.18 -17.15
CA THR A 20 -14.88 2.52 -17.26
C THR A 20 -14.24 3.50 -16.27
N TYR A 21 -13.92 3.04 -15.06
CA TYR A 21 -13.35 3.87 -14.01
C TYR A 21 -12.69 3.02 -12.90
N VAL A 22 -11.86 3.68 -12.10
CA VAL A 22 -11.40 3.17 -10.80
C VAL A 22 -12.37 3.64 -9.73
N GLN A 23 -12.82 2.74 -8.84
CA GLN A 23 -13.71 3.09 -7.74
C GLN A 23 -13.17 4.28 -6.94
N ALA A 24 -14.05 5.23 -6.58
CA ALA A 24 -13.63 6.42 -5.85
C ALA A 24 -13.20 6.09 -4.41
N GLU A 25 -13.98 5.24 -3.74
CA GLU A 25 -13.75 4.87 -2.35
C GLU A 25 -13.14 3.47 -2.24
N PRO A 26 -12.18 3.27 -1.32
CA PRO A 26 -11.61 1.96 -1.07
C PRO A 26 -12.54 1.09 -0.22
N VAL A 27 -12.50 -0.22 -0.47
CA VAL A 27 -12.93 -1.19 0.55
C VAL A 27 -11.90 -1.22 1.67
N ARG A 28 -12.34 -1.20 2.92
CA ARG A 28 -11.44 -1.17 4.09
C ARG A 28 -11.74 -2.30 5.04
N THR A 29 -10.72 -2.87 5.66
CA THR A 29 -10.85 -3.77 6.81
C THR A 29 -11.03 -3.02 8.12
N ILE A 30 -10.41 -1.84 8.23
CA ILE A 30 -10.53 -0.95 9.40
C ILE A 30 -11.34 0.30 9.01
N THR A 31 -12.31 0.68 9.85
CA THR A 31 -13.11 1.90 9.65
C THR A 31 -12.24 3.16 9.79
N LYS A 32 -12.80 4.33 9.48
CA LYS A 32 -12.10 5.61 9.71
C LYS A 32 -11.81 5.85 11.19
N ASP A 33 -12.64 5.30 12.06
CA ASP A 33 -12.58 5.42 13.52
C ASP A 33 -11.66 4.36 14.17
N GLY A 34 -11.02 3.49 13.36
CA GLY A 34 -10.06 2.49 13.86
C GLY A 34 -10.67 1.14 14.20
N GLU A 35 -11.97 0.93 13.97
CA GLU A 35 -12.65 -0.33 14.29
C GLU A 35 -12.48 -1.38 13.19
N ARG A 36 -12.26 -2.64 13.58
CA ARG A 36 -12.19 -3.76 12.63
C ARG A 36 -13.59 -4.16 12.18
N ARG A 37 -13.82 -4.17 10.87
CA ARG A 37 -15.09 -4.55 10.26
C ARG A 37 -15.27 -6.07 10.23
N ALA A 38 -16.53 -6.50 10.32
CA ALA A 38 -16.90 -7.91 10.16
C ALA A 38 -16.59 -8.41 8.73
N ALA A 39 -16.13 -9.66 8.63
CA ALA A 39 -15.65 -10.24 7.37
C ALA A 39 -16.74 -10.30 6.28
N ASP A 40 -17.98 -10.59 6.66
CA ASP A 40 -19.15 -10.63 5.77
C ASP A 40 -19.44 -9.26 5.12
N LYS A 41 -19.27 -8.17 5.88
CA LYS A 41 -19.44 -6.79 5.38
C LYS A 41 -18.34 -6.40 4.41
N ILE A 42 -17.10 -6.76 4.69
CA ILE A 42 -15.97 -6.52 3.77
C ILE A 42 -16.21 -7.29 2.46
N LEU A 43 -16.59 -8.57 2.57
CA LEU A 43 -16.88 -9.40 1.41
C LEU A 43 -18.06 -8.89 0.58
N ALA A 44 -19.10 -8.36 1.23
CA ALA A 44 -20.23 -7.73 0.56
C ALA A 44 -19.80 -6.53 -0.30
N ASP A 45 -18.95 -5.65 0.24
CA ASP A 45 -18.42 -4.50 -0.50
C ASP A 45 -17.57 -4.97 -1.70
N LEU A 46 -16.70 -5.95 -1.49
CA LEU A 46 -15.88 -6.53 -2.56
C LEU A 46 -16.76 -7.08 -3.69
N ARG A 47 -17.85 -7.78 -3.34
CA ARG A 47 -18.84 -8.32 -4.29
C ARG A 47 -19.64 -7.24 -5.00
N SER A 48 -19.88 -6.10 -4.37
CA SER A 48 -20.61 -4.99 -4.99
C SER A 48 -19.82 -4.21 -6.04
N THR A 49 -18.53 -4.51 -6.23
CA THR A 49 -17.71 -3.87 -7.26
C THR A 49 -18.28 -4.20 -8.65
N PRO A 50 -18.71 -3.21 -9.45
CA PRO A 50 -19.26 -3.43 -10.78
C PRO A 50 -18.24 -4.08 -11.73
N ALA A 51 -18.71 -4.93 -12.64
CA ALA A 51 -17.85 -5.69 -13.57
C ALA A 51 -16.98 -4.81 -14.51
N GLY A 52 -17.40 -3.56 -14.76
CA GLY A 52 -16.64 -2.59 -15.55
C GLY A 52 -15.71 -1.68 -14.74
N ALA A 53 -15.66 -1.82 -13.41
CA ALA A 53 -14.88 -0.94 -12.54
C ALA A 53 -13.65 -1.66 -11.97
N ILE A 54 -12.57 -0.90 -11.78
CA ILE A 54 -11.41 -1.37 -11.02
C ILE A 54 -11.65 -1.05 -9.53
N GLY A 55 -11.86 -2.10 -8.72
CA GLY A 55 -11.95 -1.98 -7.27
C GLY A 55 -10.57 -1.86 -6.63
N TRP A 56 -10.50 -1.22 -5.46
CA TRP A 56 -9.28 -1.14 -4.66
C TRP A 56 -9.62 -1.08 -3.17
N GLY A 57 -8.63 -1.34 -2.32
CA GLY A 57 -8.87 -1.33 -0.89
C GLY A 57 -7.64 -1.51 -0.02
N TYR A 58 -7.85 -1.29 1.29
CA TYR A 58 -6.94 -1.64 2.36
C TYR A 58 -7.54 -2.86 3.07
N VAL A 59 -7.35 -4.02 2.45
CA VAL A 59 -8.05 -5.25 2.78
C VAL A 59 -7.07 -6.31 3.25
N ASP A 60 -7.34 -6.86 4.43
CA ASP A 60 -6.60 -7.99 4.97
C ASP A 60 -6.85 -9.26 4.14
N ALA A 61 -5.83 -10.10 4.03
CA ALA A 61 -5.84 -11.36 3.31
C ALA A 61 -6.55 -12.46 4.12
N THR A 62 -7.79 -12.23 4.56
CA THR A 62 -8.57 -13.28 5.23
C THR A 62 -8.93 -14.39 4.25
N PRO A 63 -9.21 -15.63 4.71
CA PRO A 63 -9.61 -16.73 3.83
C PRO A 63 -10.76 -16.38 2.89
N GLU A 64 -11.76 -15.61 3.37
CA GLU A 64 -12.91 -15.18 2.59
C GLU A 64 -12.53 -14.18 1.48
N ASN A 65 -11.66 -13.22 1.80
CA ASN A 65 -11.20 -12.22 0.85
C ASN A 65 -10.29 -12.86 -0.20
N VAL A 66 -9.40 -13.76 0.20
CA VAL A 66 -8.53 -14.53 -0.72
C VAL A 66 -9.37 -15.39 -1.65
N ALA A 67 -10.34 -16.14 -1.12
CA ALA A 67 -11.22 -16.99 -1.93
C ALA A 67 -12.00 -16.19 -2.99
N PHE A 68 -12.43 -14.97 -2.67
CA PHE A 68 -13.14 -14.12 -3.62
C PHE A 68 -12.23 -13.39 -4.61
N LEU A 69 -11.14 -12.79 -4.14
CA LEU A 69 -10.26 -11.96 -4.98
C LEU A 69 -9.37 -12.80 -5.88
N CYS A 70 -8.93 -13.98 -5.43
CA CYS A 70 -8.05 -14.86 -6.20
C CYS A 70 -8.79 -15.83 -7.12
N GLN A 71 -10.11 -15.67 -7.31
CA GLN A 71 -10.86 -16.47 -8.28
C GLN A 71 -10.42 -16.18 -9.74
N PRO A 72 -10.59 -17.12 -10.67
CA PRO A 72 -10.31 -16.91 -12.09
C PRO A 72 -11.02 -15.67 -12.66
N GLY A 73 -10.40 -15.02 -13.65
CA GLY A 73 -10.95 -13.83 -14.30
C GLY A 73 -10.73 -12.51 -13.53
N ARG A 74 -9.90 -12.52 -12.47
CA ARG A 74 -9.44 -11.31 -11.77
C ARG A 74 -7.93 -11.16 -11.91
N VAL A 75 -7.49 -9.90 -11.94
CA VAL A 75 -6.07 -9.53 -11.83
C VAL A 75 -5.93 -8.63 -10.62
N ASN A 76 -5.12 -9.05 -9.66
CA ASN A 76 -4.92 -8.33 -8.42
C ASN A 76 -3.48 -7.82 -8.32
N TYR A 77 -3.33 -6.57 -7.89
CA TYR A 77 -2.05 -5.95 -7.60
C TYR A 77 -1.99 -5.61 -6.11
N PHE A 78 -0.97 -6.10 -5.42
CA PHE A 78 -0.74 -5.78 -4.02
C PHE A 78 0.53 -4.93 -3.88
N ILE A 79 0.36 -3.64 -3.58
CA ILE A 79 1.49 -2.72 -3.42
C ILE A 79 1.91 -2.61 -1.95
N TYR A 80 3.19 -2.88 -1.70
CA TYR A 80 3.84 -2.68 -0.41
C TYR A 80 5.09 -1.80 -0.57
N ARG A 81 5.61 -1.30 0.56
CA ARG A 81 6.73 -0.37 0.63
C ARG A 81 7.64 -0.79 1.77
N ASP A 82 8.92 -0.40 1.72
CA ASP A 82 9.86 -0.57 2.83
C ASP A 82 9.18 -0.01 4.10
N PRO A 83 8.94 -0.86 5.13
CA PRO A 83 8.28 -0.44 6.35
C PRO A 83 8.95 0.78 6.99
N ARG A 84 10.27 0.92 6.88
CA ARG A 84 11.03 2.03 7.45
C ARG A 84 10.68 3.35 6.76
N ASP A 85 10.65 3.36 5.42
CA ASP A 85 10.19 4.51 4.63
C ASP A 85 8.71 4.81 4.84
N MET A 86 7.89 3.76 4.98
CA MET A 86 6.46 3.88 5.24
C MET A 86 6.20 4.59 6.56
N LEU A 87 6.91 4.23 7.63
CA LEU A 87 6.78 4.86 8.94
C LEU A 87 7.19 6.34 8.91
N VAL A 88 8.32 6.67 8.30
CA VAL A 88 8.74 8.07 8.12
C VAL A 88 7.66 8.85 7.37
N SER A 89 7.18 8.31 6.25
CA SER A 89 6.11 8.93 5.47
C SER A 89 4.81 9.09 6.25
N HIS A 90 4.47 8.13 7.11
CA HIS A 90 3.28 8.20 7.97
C HIS A 90 3.39 9.35 8.96
N VAL A 91 4.53 9.48 9.65
CA VAL A 91 4.71 10.55 10.66
C VAL A 91 4.54 11.92 10.02
N PHE A 92 5.25 12.20 8.91
CA PHE A 92 5.11 13.46 8.19
C PHE A 92 3.70 13.69 7.66
N PHE A 93 3.03 12.64 7.16
CA PHE A 93 1.66 12.79 6.68
C PHE A 93 0.70 13.17 7.81
N ALA A 94 0.80 12.49 8.95
CA ALA A 94 -0.05 12.70 10.11
C ALA A 94 0.23 14.04 10.80
N THR A 95 1.45 14.58 10.76
CA THR A 95 1.79 15.85 11.41
C THR A 95 1.66 17.06 10.49
N ASP A 96 2.13 16.98 9.26
CA ASP A 96 2.40 18.17 8.44
C ASP A 96 1.46 18.29 7.22
N MET A 97 0.83 17.19 6.81
CA MET A 97 0.05 17.14 5.56
C MET A 97 -1.45 16.94 5.79
N HIS A 98 -1.84 16.34 6.91
CA HIS A 98 -3.24 16.00 7.17
C HIS A 98 -3.62 16.20 8.64
N GLU A 99 -4.10 17.40 8.96
CA GLU A 99 -4.60 17.76 10.29
C GLU A 99 -5.77 16.88 10.76
N GLY A 100 -6.56 16.34 9.82
CA GLY A 100 -7.66 15.41 10.11
C GLY A 100 -7.22 13.97 10.41
N HIS A 101 -5.92 13.68 10.45
CA HIS A 101 -5.43 12.34 10.77
C HIS A 101 -5.68 12.04 12.27
N GLY A 102 -6.16 10.83 12.60
CA GLY A 102 -6.52 10.47 13.99
C GLY A 102 -5.37 10.61 15.00
N MET A 103 -4.12 10.48 14.54
CA MET A 103 -2.91 10.68 15.37
C MET A 103 -2.38 12.13 15.39
N HIS A 104 -2.98 13.08 14.65
CA HIS A 104 -2.41 14.41 14.45
C HIS A 104 -2.18 15.15 15.78
N ALA A 105 -3.24 15.33 16.57
CA ALA A 105 -3.16 16.03 17.85
C ALA A 105 -2.17 15.36 18.81
N TYR A 106 -2.16 14.03 18.85
CA TYR A 106 -1.23 13.28 19.68
C TYR A 106 0.22 13.50 19.25
N TYR A 107 0.54 13.37 17.96
CA TYR A 107 1.89 13.59 17.46
C TYR A 107 2.37 15.03 17.65
N GLN A 108 1.49 16.03 17.52
CA GLN A 108 1.87 17.43 17.77
C GLN A 108 2.26 17.68 19.23
N ASN A 109 1.73 16.92 20.19
CA ASN A 109 2.11 16.99 21.59
C ASN A 109 3.41 16.25 21.93
N LEU A 110 3.94 15.42 21.01
CA LEU A 110 5.25 14.80 21.19
C LEU A 110 6.37 15.79 20.85
N PRO A 111 7.49 15.75 21.60
CA PRO A 111 8.49 16.81 21.59
C PRO A 111 9.22 16.96 20.25
N ASP A 112 9.41 15.86 19.51
CA ASP A 112 10.13 15.87 18.25
C ASP A 112 9.72 14.72 17.31
N PHE A 113 10.38 14.67 16.14
CA PHE A 113 10.19 13.60 15.17
C PHE A 113 10.62 12.22 15.68
N ASN A 114 11.63 12.16 16.56
CA ASN A 114 12.16 10.91 17.08
C ASN A 114 11.10 10.19 17.92
N GLU A 115 10.45 10.89 18.85
CA GLU A 115 9.39 10.31 19.67
C GLU A 115 8.17 9.90 18.85
N ARG A 116 7.81 10.69 17.82
CA ARG A 116 6.73 10.33 16.89
C ARG A 116 7.05 9.06 16.12
N LEU A 117 8.30 8.89 15.67
CA LEU A 117 8.74 7.70 14.96
C LEU A 117 8.74 6.47 15.87
N LYS A 118 9.17 6.59 17.14
CA LYS A 118 9.07 5.49 18.12
C LYS A 118 7.63 5.00 18.27
N VAL A 119 6.67 5.92 18.44
CA VAL A 119 5.25 5.57 18.50
C VAL A 119 4.75 4.94 17.20
N ALA A 120 5.20 5.43 16.04
CA ALA A 120 4.84 4.82 14.77
C ALA A 120 5.37 3.38 14.62
N ILE A 121 6.55 3.08 15.18
CA ILE A 121 7.14 1.74 15.22
C ILE A 121 6.34 0.83 16.16
N THR A 122 6.16 1.24 17.42
CA THR A 122 5.57 0.40 18.49
C THR A 122 4.06 0.29 18.39
N GLY A 123 3.40 1.26 17.77
CA GLY A 123 1.97 1.47 17.95
C GLY A 123 1.66 2.19 19.26
N ILE A 124 0.38 2.43 19.50
CA ILE A 124 -0.18 2.98 20.73
C ILE A 124 -1.54 2.34 21.02
N ASP A 125 -1.81 2.08 22.29
CA ASP A 125 -3.13 1.71 22.78
C ASP A 125 -3.35 2.41 24.13
N ARG A 126 -3.82 3.66 24.07
CA ARG A 126 -3.92 4.53 25.25
C ARG A 126 -4.89 5.69 25.01
N ASP A 127 -5.65 6.07 26.03
CA ASP A 127 -6.50 7.27 26.05
C ASP A 127 -7.47 7.34 24.84
N GLY A 128 -7.98 6.17 24.41
CA GLY A 128 -8.88 6.04 23.26
C GLY A 128 -8.19 6.06 21.89
N LEU A 129 -6.87 6.25 21.84
CA LEU A 129 -6.07 6.12 20.62
C LEU A 129 -5.61 4.68 20.44
N HIS A 130 -5.93 4.11 19.30
CA HIS A 130 -5.49 2.78 18.92
C HIS A 130 -4.78 2.81 17.56
N MET A 131 -3.52 2.38 17.56
CA MET A 131 -2.73 2.20 16.36
C MET A 131 -1.80 1.01 16.57
N VAL A 132 -1.93 -0.01 15.72
CA VAL A 132 -1.11 -1.21 15.82
C VAL A 132 0.36 -0.96 15.46
N SER A 133 1.24 -1.83 15.96
CA SER A 133 2.69 -1.79 15.71
C SER A 133 3.02 -1.99 14.24
N VAL A 134 4.26 -1.66 13.83
CA VAL A 134 4.71 -1.87 12.45
C VAL A 134 4.56 -3.32 12.01
N LYS A 135 4.81 -4.30 12.88
CA LYS A 135 4.66 -5.73 12.56
C LYS A 135 3.20 -6.07 12.27
N GLN A 136 2.31 -5.66 13.17
CA GLN A 136 0.86 -5.94 13.09
C GLN A 136 0.22 -5.31 11.85
N ARG A 137 0.73 -4.17 11.35
CA ARG A 137 0.26 -3.58 10.08
C ARG A 137 0.47 -4.51 8.87
N TYR A 138 1.48 -5.37 8.91
CA TYR A 138 1.80 -6.29 7.82
C TYR A 138 1.23 -7.70 8.06
N GLU A 139 1.01 -8.11 9.30
CA GLU A 139 0.43 -9.42 9.64
C GLU A 139 -0.88 -9.70 8.89
N GLY A 140 -1.80 -8.72 8.84
CA GLY A 140 -3.09 -8.87 8.16
C GLY A 140 -2.99 -8.96 6.62
N VAL A 141 -1.86 -8.54 6.03
CA VAL A 141 -1.69 -8.48 4.57
C VAL A 141 -0.61 -9.41 4.04
N PHE A 142 0.16 -10.07 4.91
CA PHE A 142 1.26 -10.93 4.50
C PHE A 142 0.82 -12.08 3.62
N GLN A 143 -0.35 -12.65 3.86
CA GLN A 143 -0.83 -13.76 3.05
C GLN A 143 -1.05 -13.37 1.58
N TRP A 144 -1.15 -12.07 1.25
CA TRP A 144 -1.14 -11.62 -0.15
C TRP A 144 0.16 -11.92 -0.87
N LEU A 145 1.30 -11.95 -0.17
CA LEU A 145 2.61 -12.28 -0.74
C LEU A 145 2.68 -13.74 -1.22
N ASP A 146 1.87 -14.60 -0.61
CA ASP A 146 1.86 -16.04 -0.88
C ASP A 146 0.82 -16.42 -1.94
N GLN A 147 0.03 -15.48 -2.45
CA GLN A 147 -1.03 -15.76 -3.44
C GLN A 147 -0.51 -15.67 -4.88
N PRO A 148 -0.49 -16.77 -5.66
CA PRO A 148 -0.04 -16.74 -7.06
C PRO A 148 -0.89 -15.85 -7.97
N ALA A 149 -2.17 -15.65 -7.62
CA ALA A 149 -3.11 -14.80 -8.34
C ALA A 149 -2.91 -13.29 -8.05
N VAL A 150 -1.96 -12.93 -7.18
CA VAL A 150 -1.69 -11.55 -6.77
C VAL A 150 -0.29 -11.16 -7.21
N MET A 151 -0.19 -10.14 -8.06
CA MET A 151 1.09 -9.53 -8.39
C MET A 151 1.50 -8.58 -7.28
N CYS A 152 2.50 -8.98 -6.52
CA CYS A 152 3.07 -8.17 -5.45
C CYS A 152 4.06 -7.15 -6.01
N ILE A 153 3.86 -5.87 -5.68
CA ILE A 153 4.61 -4.74 -6.20
C ILE A 153 5.29 -4.01 -5.05
N ARG A 154 6.61 -3.93 -5.08
CA ARG A 154 7.36 -2.97 -4.26
C ARG A 154 7.18 -1.58 -4.83
N PHE A 155 6.78 -0.63 -3.98
CA PHE A 155 6.70 0.78 -4.32
C PHE A 155 8.00 1.27 -4.95
N GLU A 156 9.13 0.80 -4.45
CA GLU A 156 10.46 1.20 -4.90
C GLU A 156 10.69 0.87 -6.38
N HIS A 157 10.19 -0.27 -6.88
CA HIS A 157 10.31 -0.62 -8.29
C HIS A 157 9.46 0.28 -9.20
N LEU A 158 8.33 0.81 -8.73
CA LEU A 158 7.56 1.81 -9.50
C LEU A 158 8.26 3.17 -9.59
N ILE A 159 9.17 3.45 -8.66
CA ILE A 159 9.98 4.67 -8.65
C ILE A 159 11.24 4.48 -9.50
N ASN A 160 11.97 3.39 -9.28
CA ASN A 160 13.31 3.18 -9.84
C ASN A 160 13.28 2.47 -11.21
N ASP A 161 12.34 1.54 -11.41
CA ASP A 161 12.28 0.64 -12.58
C ASP A 161 10.90 0.72 -13.26
N ARG A 162 10.39 1.94 -13.40
CA ARG A 162 8.99 2.21 -13.74
C ARG A 162 8.52 1.47 -14.99
N ASP A 163 9.19 1.64 -16.11
CA ASP A 163 8.73 1.09 -17.39
C ASP A 163 8.75 -0.44 -17.37
N VAL A 164 9.74 -1.03 -16.70
CA VAL A 164 9.82 -2.48 -16.47
C VAL A 164 8.60 -2.94 -15.66
N MET A 165 8.26 -2.23 -14.58
CA MET A 165 7.11 -2.58 -13.76
C MET A 165 5.78 -2.39 -14.46
N LEU A 166 5.60 -1.32 -15.23
CA LEU A 166 4.38 -1.08 -16.01
C LEU A 166 4.20 -2.19 -17.07
N ASN A 167 5.28 -2.60 -17.74
CA ASN A 167 5.22 -3.70 -18.68
C ASN A 167 4.83 -5.02 -17.99
N ARG A 168 5.41 -5.33 -16.83
CA ARG A 168 5.03 -6.52 -16.03
C ARG A 168 3.57 -6.51 -15.58
N MET A 169 3.02 -5.33 -15.25
CA MET A 169 1.60 -5.21 -14.91
C MET A 169 0.72 -5.55 -16.13
N LEU A 170 1.07 -5.07 -17.33
CA LEU A 170 0.35 -5.42 -18.54
C LEU A 170 0.45 -6.93 -18.86
N GLU A 171 1.63 -7.52 -18.73
CA GLU A 171 1.84 -8.96 -18.88
C GLU A 171 1.00 -9.77 -17.90
N GLN A 172 0.83 -9.28 -16.67
CA GLN A 172 -0.01 -9.95 -15.67
C GLN A 172 -1.48 -10.01 -16.10
N VAL A 173 -1.97 -8.99 -16.80
CA VAL A 173 -3.31 -9.05 -17.41
C VAL A 173 -3.34 -10.08 -18.53
N GLU A 174 -2.34 -10.09 -19.41
CA GLU A 174 -2.30 -10.99 -20.57
C GLU A 174 -2.16 -12.47 -20.18
N LYS A 175 -1.58 -12.78 -19.02
CA LYS A 175 -1.58 -14.15 -18.45
C LYS A 175 -2.98 -14.71 -18.21
N THR A 176 -4.00 -13.87 -18.13
CA THR A 176 -5.40 -14.33 -18.05
C THR A 176 -5.95 -14.81 -19.40
N GLY A 177 -5.19 -14.67 -20.48
CA GLY A 177 -5.65 -14.88 -21.86
C GLY A 177 -6.30 -13.64 -22.47
N TYR A 178 -6.47 -12.56 -21.71
CA TYR A 178 -7.00 -11.30 -22.22
C TYR A 178 -5.99 -10.61 -23.15
N GLN A 179 -6.43 -10.24 -24.35
CA GLN A 179 -5.63 -9.48 -25.28
C GLN A 179 -5.93 -7.99 -25.10
N ILE A 180 -4.93 -7.24 -24.64
CA ILE A 180 -5.05 -5.79 -24.52
C ILE A 180 -5.15 -5.20 -25.94
N PRO A 181 -6.25 -4.50 -26.27
CA PRO A 181 -6.49 -4.02 -27.64
C PRO A 181 -5.56 -2.87 -28.03
N THR A 182 -5.00 -2.18 -27.05
CA THR A 182 -4.06 -1.07 -27.26
C THR A 182 -2.65 -1.62 -27.49
N PRO A 183 -1.95 -1.22 -28.57
CA PRO A 183 -0.56 -1.65 -28.81
C PRO A 183 0.34 -1.36 -27.61
N ARG A 184 1.27 -2.28 -27.30
CA ARG A 184 2.07 -2.24 -26.06
C ARG A 184 2.79 -0.91 -25.84
N GLU A 185 3.45 -0.38 -26.86
CA GLU A 185 4.16 0.91 -26.79
C GLU A 185 3.20 2.06 -26.43
N LYS A 186 2.03 2.10 -27.08
CA LYS A 186 1.02 3.12 -26.79
C LYS A 186 0.41 2.95 -25.40
N ALA A 187 0.22 1.71 -24.95
CA ALA A 187 -0.26 1.44 -23.61
C ALA A 187 0.73 1.97 -22.56
N LEU A 188 2.02 1.69 -22.72
CA LEU A 188 3.07 2.19 -21.81
C LEU A 188 3.11 3.73 -21.78
N GLU A 189 3.05 4.39 -22.94
CA GLU A 189 2.97 5.85 -23.03
C GLU A 189 1.80 6.39 -22.19
N ILE A 190 0.60 5.83 -22.38
CA ILE A 190 -0.61 6.22 -21.64
C ILE A 190 -0.43 6.01 -20.12
N LEU A 191 0.12 4.87 -19.71
CA LEU A 191 0.35 4.58 -18.29
C LEU A 191 1.33 5.58 -17.67
N VAL A 192 2.42 5.90 -18.37
CA VAL A 192 3.41 6.89 -17.92
C VAL A 192 2.77 8.28 -17.78
N GLU A 193 1.95 8.73 -18.73
CA GLU A 193 1.24 10.02 -18.67
C GLU A 193 0.31 10.15 -17.46
N THR A 194 -0.30 9.04 -17.04
CA THR A 194 -1.24 9.05 -15.90
C THR A 194 -0.55 9.20 -14.55
N ILE A 195 0.75 8.89 -14.47
CA ILE A 195 1.54 9.02 -13.24
C ILE A 195 1.84 10.50 -12.99
N GLN A 196 1.11 11.09 -12.05
CA GLN A 196 1.21 12.50 -11.69
C GLN A 196 1.34 12.65 -10.17
N PRO A 197 2.48 12.27 -9.56
CA PRO A 197 2.62 12.17 -8.11
C PRO A 197 2.28 13.47 -7.39
N LYS A 198 2.66 14.63 -7.97
CA LYS A 198 2.38 15.96 -7.42
C LYS A 198 0.88 16.29 -7.27
N LYS A 199 -0.02 15.58 -7.97
CA LYS A 199 -1.48 15.72 -7.81
C LYS A 199 -2.04 14.89 -6.65
N SER A 200 -1.24 14.02 -6.04
CA SER A 200 -1.67 13.24 -4.87
C SER A 200 -1.54 14.06 -3.59
N LYS A 201 -2.63 14.10 -2.80
CA LYS A 201 -2.65 14.72 -1.46
C LYS A 201 -1.67 14.07 -0.48
N THR A 202 -1.19 12.86 -0.77
CA THR A 202 -0.25 12.12 0.09
C THR A 202 1.19 12.20 -0.43
N PHE A 203 1.47 13.02 -1.47
CA PHE A 203 2.80 13.12 -2.05
C PHE A 203 3.72 14.02 -1.22
N ARG A 204 4.83 13.45 -0.73
CA ARG A 204 5.88 14.16 0.02
C ARG A 204 7.13 14.43 -0.82
N SER A 205 7.91 13.39 -1.13
CA SER A 205 9.22 13.54 -1.78
C SER A 205 9.42 12.70 -3.04
N GLY A 206 8.60 11.67 -3.27
CA GLY A 206 8.77 10.73 -4.39
C GLY A 206 10.05 9.89 -4.35
N LYS A 207 10.85 9.99 -3.28
CA LYS A 207 12.12 9.28 -3.09
C LYS A 207 11.93 7.99 -2.28
N THR A 208 12.84 7.05 -2.49
CA THR A 208 12.98 5.78 -1.77
C THR A 208 14.23 5.84 -0.89
N GLY A 209 14.27 5.06 0.20
CA GLY A 209 15.39 4.98 1.12
C GLY A 209 15.59 6.21 2.01
N GLY A 210 14.61 7.11 2.09
CA GLY A 210 14.68 8.33 2.90
C GLY A 210 14.70 8.06 4.40
N TRP A 211 14.30 6.85 4.83
CA TRP A 211 14.40 6.42 6.22
C TRP A 211 15.82 6.54 6.81
N ARG A 212 16.86 6.42 5.98
CA ARG A 212 18.26 6.53 6.42
C ARG A 212 18.60 7.90 6.99
N GLU A 213 17.90 8.94 6.58
CA GLU A 213 18.08 10.31 7.08
C GLU A 213 17.38 10.53 8.45
N HIS A 214 16.50 9.63 8.85
CA HIS A 214 15.62 9.80 10.02
C HIS A 214 15.79 8.71 11.10
N PHE A 215 16.28 7.53 10.74
CA PHE A 215 16.51 6.45 11.69
C PHE A 215 17.84 6.65 12.42
N THR A 216 17.76 6.80 13.74
CA THR A 216 18.92 6.70 14.64
C THR A 216 19.18 5.23 14.96
N ASP A 217 20.32 4.92 15.58
CA ASP A 217 20.60 3.55 16.02
C ASP A 217 19.59 3.06 17.07
N ALA A 218 19.08 3.96 17.91
CA ALA A 218 17.97 3.65 18.82
C ALA A 218 16.69 3.27 18.07
N HIS A 219 16.36 3.94 16.96
CA HIS A 219 15.22 3.58 16.12
C HIS A 219 15.42 2.23 15.44
N LYS A 220 16.63 1.93 14.96
CA LYS A 220 16.94 0.62 14.36
C LYS A 220 16.79 -0.50 15.39
N ALA A 221 17.33 -0.32 16.60
CA ALA A 221 17.22 -1.29 17.68
C ALA A 221 15.75 -1.56 18.04
N LEU A 222 14.96 -0.49 18.27
CA LEU A 222 13.53 -0.60 18.55
C LEU A 222 12.76 -1.25 17.39
N PHE A 223 13.08 -0.89 16.16
CA PHE A 223 12.45 -1.47 14.98
C PHE A 223 12.73 -2.97 14.91
N LYS A 224 13.97 -3.41 15.10
CA LYS A 224 14.33 -4.85 15.09
C LYS A 224 13.57 -5.62 16.17
N GLU A 225 13.48 -5.05 17.37
CA GLU A 225 12.72 -5.63 18.49
C GLU A 225 11.23 -5.82 18.14
N VAL A 226 10.58 -4.78 17.63
CA VAL A 226 9.13 -4.79 17.36
C VAL A 226 8.79 -5.55 16.08
N ALA A 227 9.57 -5.35 15.02
CA ALA A 227 9.28 -5.87 13.68
C ALA A 227 9.70 -7.33 13.51
N GLY A 228 10.66 -7.83 14.30
CA GLY A 228 11.19 -9.18 14.17
C GLY A 228 11.79 -9.41 12.78
N ASP A 229 11.28 -10.40 12.06
CA ASP A 229 11.74 -10.82 10.73
C ASP A 229 11.04 -10.08 9.57
N LEU A 230 10.26 -9.03 9.85
CA LEU A 230 9.44 -8.31 8.88
C LEU A 230 10.21 -7.91 7.60
N LEU A 231 11.42 -7.33 7.74
CA LEU A 231 12.19 -6.89 6.59
C LEU A 231 12.73 -8.05 5.76
N ALA A 232 13.12 -9.16 6.40
CA ALA A 232 13.53 -10.38 5.73
C ALA A 232 12.36 -11.01 4.95
N ARG A 233 11.18 -11.11 5.58
CA ARG A 233 9.96 -11.63 4.93
C ARG A 233 9.50 -10.79 3.74
N LEU A 234 9.67 -9.47 3.82
CA LEU A 234 9.38 -8.57 2.70
C LEU A 234 10.52 -8.51 1.66
N GLY A 235 11.67 -9.13 1.97
CA GLY A 235 12.88 -9.19 1.15
C GLY A 235 13.58 -7.84 0.97
N TYR A 236 13.49 -6.97 1.98
CA TYR A 236 14.27 -5.72 2.06
C TYR A 236 15.65 -5.92 2.69
N GLU A 237 15.80 -6.95 3.55
CA GLU A 237 17.05 -7.33 4.20
C GLU A 237 17.18 -8.86 4.19
N GLN A 238 18.37 -9.41 4.47
CA GLN A 238 18.55 -10.87 4.58
C GLN A 238 18.11 -11.39 5.95
N ASP A 239 18.45 -10.65 7.00
CA ASP A 239 18.20 -10.97 8.40
C ASP A 239 18.12 -9.67 9.21
N ASN A 240 18.41 -9.72 10.52
CA ASN A 240 18.37 -8.58 11.42
C ASN A 240 19.74 -7.89 11.64
N ASP A 241 20.77 -8.20 10.85
CA ASP A 241 22.12 -7.60 10.97
C ASP A 241 22.32 -6.32 10.13
N TRP A 242 21.23 -5.71 9.65
CA TRP A 242 21.19 -4.45 8.87
C TRP A 242 21.33 -3.15 9.69
#